data_AF-A0A951HPH8-F1
#
_entry.id   AF-A0A951HPH8-F1
#
_cell.length_a   1.000
_cell.length_b   1.000
_cell.length_c   1.000
_cell.angle_alpha   90.00
_cell.angle_beta   90.00
_cell.angle_gamma   90.00
#
_symmetry.space_group_name_H-M   'P 1'
#
loop_
_entity.id
_entity.type
_entity.pdbx_description
1 polymer ?
#
loop_
_entity_poly.entity_id
_entity_poly.type
_entity_poly.pdbx_seq_one_letter_code
_entity_poly.pdbx_strand_id
1 'polypeptide(L)'
;MRATIEGVEIEGTPEEIAILLRSIRGDSRGPETVAAPAISAAPEEAEADDEHGITSKFAYRTLRRIPLSASQRALFSVLKQAYPDWTLASEIQRQLSWTGTQLGGVLGGLGRRLTATKGYKSGFVLWEWQWDDDEGEYSYRLPQAVIAALDRMGL
;
A
#
# COMPACT_ATOMS: atom_id res chain seq x y z
N MET A 1 -8.60 -28.39 -34.18
CA MET A 1 -7.53 -27.56 -34.79
C MET A 1 -6.38 -27.53 -33.79
N ARG A 2 -5.11 -27.39 -34.21
CA ARG A 2 -3.95 -27.42 -33.29
C ARG A 2 -3.23 -26.08 -33.33
N ALA A 3 -2.96 -25.50 -32.16
CA ALA A 3 -2.19 -24.27 -32.02
C ALA A 3 -1.14 -24.43 -30.91
N THR A 4 0.04 -23.87 -31.13
CA THR A 4 1.13 -23.87 -30.15
C THR A 4 1.31 -22.47 -29.61
N ILE A 5 1.16 -22.30 -28.29
CA ILE A 5 1.31 -21.02 -27.59
C ILE A 5 2.33 -21.26 -26.46
N GLU A 6 3.44 -20.51 -26.46
CA GLU A 6 4.49 -20.58 -25.42
C GLU A 6 5.02 -22.00 -25.12
N GLY A 7 5.09 -22.87 -26.14
CA GLY A 7 5.59 -24.24 -26.00
C GLY A 7 4.57 -25.26 -25.49
N VAL A 8 3.31 -24.86 -25.29
CA VAL A 8 2.20 -25.75 -24.93
C VAL A 8 1.33 -25.99 -26.17
N GLU A 9 1.11 -27.26 -26.50
CA GLU A 9 0.18 -27.66 -27.58
C GLU A 9 -1.25 -27.71 -27.05
N ILE A 10 -2.16 -26.98 -27.70
CA ILE A 10 -3.55 -26.91 -27.32
C ILE A 10 -4.41 -27.36 -28.50
N GLU A 11 -5.25 -28.37 -28.25
CA GLU A 11 -6.18 -28.93 -29.22
C GLU A 11 -7.60 -28.48 -28.87
N GLY A 12 -8.25 -27.79 -29.82
CA GLY A 12 -9.59 -27.24 -29.62
C GLY A 12 -10.22 -26.74 -30.91
N THR A 13 -11.45 -26.24 -30.79
CA THR A 13 -12.14 -25.50 -31.85
C THR A 13 -11.56 -24.09 -31.98
N PRO A 14 -11.66 -23.43 -33.14
CA PRO A 14 -11.17 -22.06 -33.34
C PRO A 14 -11.70 -21.08 -32.27
N GLU A 15 -12.94 -21.26 -31.84
CA GLU A 15 -13.62 -20.44 -30.84
C GLU A 15 -12.99 -20.60 -29.45
N GLU A 16 -12.66 -21.83 -29.06
CA GLU A 16 -12.02 -22.13 -27.76
C GLU A 16 -10.60 -21.56 -27.68
N ILE A 17 -9.84 -21.66 -28.78
CA ILE A 17 -8.49 -21.10 -28.87
C ILE A 17 -8.52 -19.57 -28.79
N ALA A 18 -9.52 -18.93 -29.41
CA ALA A 18 -9.69 -17.47 -29.37
C ALA A 18 -10.11 -16.92 -28.00
N ILE A 19 -10.80 -17.71 -27.18
CA ILE A 19 -11.12 -17.35 -25.79
C ILE A 19 -9.85 -17.43 -24.94
N LEU A 20 -9.08 -18.51 -25.08
CA LEU A 20 -7.84 -18.71 -24.33
C LEU A 20 -6.81 -17.61 -24.63
N LEU A 21 -6.66 -17.23 -25.90
CA LEU A 21 -5.77 -16.14 -26.32
C LEU A 21 -6.17 -14.78 -25.75
N ARG A 22 -7.47 -14.51 -25.57
CA ARG A 22 -7.96 -13.27 -24.95
C ARG A 22 -7.66 -13.23 -23.45
N SER A 23 -7.77 -14.36 -22.75
CA SER A 23 -7.46 -14.47 -21.33
C SER A 23 -5.97 -14.29 -21.03
N ILE A 24 -5.08 -14.78 -21.90
CA ILE A 24 -3.62 -14.64 -21.74
C ILE A 24 -3.15 -13.20 -22.03
N ARG A 25 -3.80 -12.50 -22.96
CA ARG A 25 -3.38 -11.16 -23.40
C ARG A 25 -3.93 -9.98 -22.58
N GLY A 26 -4.67 -10.26 -21.51
CA GLY A 26 -4.99 -9.26 -20.48
C GLY A 26 -5.74 -8.01 -20.96
N ASP A 27 -6.67 -8.13 -21.91
CA ASP A 27 -7.49 -7.00 -22.35
C ASP A 27 -8.79 -6.92 -21.53
N SER A 28 -8.71 -6.25 -20.38
CA SER A 28 -9.89 -5.89 -19.58
C SER A 28 -10.52 -4.62 -20.16
N ARG A 29 -11.36 -4.76 -21.19
CA ARG A 29 -12.24 -3.68 -21.67
C ARG A 29 -13.71 -4.11 -21.67
N GLY A 30 -14.38 -3.77 -20.55
CA GLY A 30 -15.75 -3.25 -20.46
C GLY A 30 -16.94 -4.18 -20.63
N PRO A 31 -18.07 -3.84 -19.99
CA PRO A 31 -19.19 -3.43 -20.81
C PRO A 31 -19.72 -2.03 -20.47
N GLU A 32 -20.29 -1.41 -21.50
CA GLU A 32 -20.90 -0.08 -21.57
C GLU A 32 -21.86 0.25 -20.43
N THR A 33 -21.83 1.51 -19.98
CA THR A 33 -22.93 2.12 -19.22
C THR A 33 -23.34 3.43 -19.87
N VAL A 34 -24.64 3.52 -20.15
CA VAL A 34 -25.35 4.58 -20.89
C VAL A 34 -25.50 5.84 -20.02
N ALA A 35 -25.70 6.97 -20.72
CA ALA A 35 -25.59 8.36 -20.29
C ALA A 35 -26.44 8.87 -19.09
N ALA A 36 -25.94 10.01 -18.58
CA ALA A 36 -26.33 10.99 -17.53
C ALA A 36 -27.82 11.21 -17.15
N PRO A 37 -28.06 11.86 -15.99
CA PRO A 37 -28.31 13.31 -16.05
C PRO A 37 -27.56 14.16 -15.02
N ALA A 38 -27.51 15.46 -15.32
CA ALA A 38 -26.81 16.53 -14.60
C ALA A 38 -27.39 16.83 -13.21
N ILE A 39 -26.52 17.17 -12.26
CA ILE A 39 -26.85 17.95 -11.06
C ILE A 39 -25.85 19.11 -10.96
N SER A 40 -26.39 20.31 -10.98
CA SER A 40 -25.71 21.57 -10.64
C SER A 40 -26.04 21.89 -9.19
N ALA A 41 -25.03 22.03 -8.31
CA ALA A 41 -25.05 22.92 -7.15
C ALA A 41 -23.71 22.91 -6.37
N ALA A 42 -23.16 24.13 -6.26
CA ALA A 42 -22.28 24.68 -5.22
C ALA A 42 -20.80 24.24 -5.12
N PRO A 43 -19.86 25.20 -4.99
CA PRO A 43 -18.46 24.91 -4.76
C PRO A 43 -18.25 24.58 -3.27
N GLU A 44 -18.18 23.28 -2.95
CA GLU A 44 -17.40 22.86 -1.80
C GLU A 44 -15.92 23.07 -2.16
N GLU A 45 -15.20 23.75 -1.27
CA GLU A 45 -13.75 23.92 -1.33
C GLU A 45 -13.12 22.53 -1.43
N ALA A 46 -12.82 22.11 -2.66
CA ALA A 46 -11.96 21.00 -2.93
C ALA A 46 -10.57 21.40 -2.46
N GLU A 47 -10.27 21.13 -1.18
CA GLU A 47 -8.91 20.76 -0.82
C GLU A 47 -8.49 19.73 -1.86
N ALA A 48 -7.44 20.03 -2.62
CA ALA A 48 -6.87 19.13 -3.60
C ALA A 48 -6.55 17.81 -2.89
N ASP A 49 -7.47 16.86 -2.98
CA ASP A 49 -7.29 15.49 -2.51
C ASP A 49 -6.28 14.90 -3.49
N ASP A 50 -5.00 14.99 -3.15
CA ASP A 50 -3.94 14.21 -3.80
C ASP A 50 -4.40 12.75 -3.75
N GLU A 51 -4.96 12.29 -4.87
CA GLU A 51 -5.85 11.13 -4.96
C GLU A 51 -5.13 9.78 -4.67
N HIS A 52 -3.86 9.81 -4.27
CA HIS A 52 -2.95 8.66 -4.23
C HIS A 52 -2.16 8.50 -2.91
N GLY A 53 -2.58 9.12 -1.80
CA GLY A 53 -1.85 9.02 -0.52
C GLY A 53 -2.73 8.88 0.72
N ILE A 54 -2.17 8.31 1.79
CA ILE A 54 -2.80 8.35 3.11
C ILE A 54 -2.87 9.80 3.59
N THR A 55 -4.02 10.27 4.07
CA THR A 55 -4.11 11.61 4.68
C THR A 55 -3.67 11.59 6.14
N SER A 56 -3.17 12.71 6.66
CA SER A 56 -2.76 12.83 8.06
C SER A 56 -3.91 12.55 9.03
N LYS A 57 -5.12 12.99 8.68
CA LYS A 57 -6.36 12.70 9.42
C LYS A 57 -6.66 11.22 9.48
N PHE A 58 -6.48 10.49 8.36
CA PHE A 58 -6.68 9.05 8.33
C PHE A 58 -5.61 8.32 9.15
N ALA A 59 -4.33 8.64 8.94
CA ALA A 59 -3.22 8.07 9.70
C ALA A 59 -3.40 8.26 11.22
N TYR A 60 -3.74 9.47 11.67
CA TYR A 60 -4.03 9.76 13.08
C TYR A 60 -5.16 8.89 13.63
N ARG A 61 -6.26 8.76 12.88
CA ARG A 61 -7.39 7.90 13.27
C ARG A 61 -6.98 6.43 13.38
N THR A 62 -6.20 5.94 12.41
CA THR A 62 -5.68 4.56 12.41
C THR A 62 -4.78 4.29 13.62
N LEU A 63 -3.81 5.18 13.88
CA LEU A 63 -2.83 5.00 14.95
C LEU A 63 -3.49 5.11 16.34
N ARG A 64 -4.47 6.00 16.51
CA ARG A 64 -5.18 6.21 17.78
C ARG A 64 -6.30 5.22 18.07
N ARG A 65 -6.73 4.39 17.11
CA ARG A 65 -7.88 3.47 17.28
C ARG A 65 -7.76 2.55 18.50
N ILE A 66 -6.54 2.10 18.78
CA ILE A 66 -6.15 1.26 19.92
C ILE A 66 -4.85 1.89 20.46
N PRO A 67 -4.41 1.68 21.70
CA PRO A 67 -3.05 2.04 22.10
C PRO A 67 -2.01 1.35 21.22
N LEU A 68 -0.95 2.07 20.81
CA LEU A 68 0.21 1.46 20.15
C LEU A 68 1.02 0.67 21.19
N SER A 69 1.42 -0.56 20.82
CA SER A 69 2.31 -1.37 21.66
C SER A 69 3.70 -0.71 21.77
N ALA A 70 4.50 -1.13 22.76
CA ALA A 70 5.86 -0.63 22.92
C ALA A 70 6.69 -0.83 21.64
N SER A 71 6.60 -2.01 21.01
CA SER A 71 7.30 -2.28 19.75
C SER A 71 6.83 -1.37 18.61
N GLN A 72 5.52 -1.14 18.46
CA GLN A 72 5.01 -0.24 17.42
C GLN A 72 5.53 1.19 17.61
N ARG A 73 5.56 1.68 18.85
CA ARG A 73 6.12 3.00 19.18
C ARG A 73 7.62 3.08 18.88
N ALA A 74 8.36 2.03 19.23
CA ALA A 74 9.81 1.96 18.97
C ALA A 74 10.11 2.01 17.46
N LEU A 75 9.37 1.27 16.65
CA LEU A 75 9.51 1.31 15.19
C LEU A 75 9.23 2.72 14.63
N PHE A 76 8.13 3.35 15.05
CA PHE A 76 7.82 4.72 14.60
C PHE A 76 8.87 5.73 15.07
N SER A 77 9.42 5.58 16.27
CA SER A 77 10.49 6.45 16.76
C SER A 77 11.74 6.37 15.88
N VAL A 78 12.17 5.16 15.51
CA VAL A 78 13.35 4.97 14.63
C VAL A 78 13.10 5.59 13.27
N LEU A 79 11.98 5.26 12.63
CA LEU A 79 11.69 5.77 11.28
C LEU A 79 11.43 7.29 11.27
N LYS A 80 10.90 7.85 12.36
CA LYS A 80 10.69 9.29 12.49
C LYS A 80 12.02 10.03 12.66
N GLN A 81 12.96 9.48 13.42
CA GLN A 81 14.30 10.06 13.59
C GLN A 81 15.09 10.09 12.27
N ALA A 82 14.86 9.11 11.40
CA ALA A 82 15.50 9.05 10.09
C ALA A 82 14.79 9.89 9.01
N TYR A 83 13.57 10.40 9.27
CA TYR A 83 12.82 11.16 8.26
C TYR A 83 13.57 12.45 7.86
N PRO A 84 13.71 12.76 6.55
CA PRO A 84 13.00 12.19 5.39
C PRO A 84 13.71 11.05 4.65
N ASP A 85 14.76 10.48 5.24
CA ASP A 85 15.61 9.47 4.61
C ASP A 85 15.03 8.06 4.74
N TRP A 86 15.56 7.16 3.92
CA TRP A 86 15.24 5.73 3.96
C TRP A 86 16.07 5.02 5.03
N THR A 87 15.47 4.05 5.73
CA THR A 87 16.15 3.23 6.73
C THR A 87 16.12 1.76 6.32
N LEU A 88 17.29 1.13 6.23
CA LEU A 88 17.42 -0.28 5.91
C LEU A 88 16.79 -1.19 6.97
N ALA A 89 16.31 -2.37 6.54
CA ALA A 89 15.72 -3.36 7.44
C ALA A 89 16.72 -3.82 8.52
N SER A 90 17.98 -4.05 8.14
CA SER A 90 19.07 -4.43 9.04
C SER A 90 19.37 -3.35 10.07
N GLU A 91 19.29 -2.07 9.69
CA GLU A 91 19.49 -0.93 10.59
C GLU A 91 18.41 -0.88 11.67
N ILE A 92 17.14 -1.01 11.27
CA ILE A 92 16.01 -1.05 12.20
C ILE A 92 16.17 -2.24 13.17
N GLN A 93 16.51 -3.41 12.63
CA GLN A 93 16.75 -4.62 13.42
C GLN A 93 17.87 -4.41 14.44
N ARG A 94 18.98 -3.80 14.03
CA ARG A 94 20.12 -3.51 14.91
C ARG A 94 19.75 -2.53 16.02
N GLN A 95 19.14 -1.39 15.68
CA GLN A 95 18.78 -0.36 16.66
C GLN A 95 17.77 -0.87 17.71
N LEU A 96 16.85 -1.73 17.29
CA LEU A 96 15.81 -2.26 18.18
C LEU A 96 16.15 -3.61 18.79
N SER A 97 17.31 -4.17 18.44
CA SER A 97 17.71 -5.55 18.81
C SER A 97 16.64 -6.58 18.43
N TRP A 98 16.10 -6.44 17.22
CA TRP A 98 15.07 -7.31 16.65
C TRP A 98 15.63 -8.24 15.58
N THR A 99 14.97 -9.37 15.44
CA THR A 99 15.10 -10.25 14.27
C THR A 99 14.19 -9.79 13.13
N GLY A 100 14.46 -10.23 11.90
CA GLY A 100 13.58 -9.99 10.76
C GLY A 100 12.13 -10.47 11.01
N THR A 101 11.94 -11.59 11.72
CA THR A 101 10.61 -12.08 12.10
C THR A 101 9.87 -11.12 13.02
N GLN A 102 10.56 -10.50 13.97
CA GLN A 102 9.96 -9.50 14.87
C GLN A 102 9.57 -8.23 14.10
N LEU A 103 10.46 -7.73 13.23
CA LEU A 103 10.15 -6.60 12.36
C LEU A 103 8.92 -6.88 11.49
N GLY A 104 8.92 -8.01 10.77
CA GLY A 104 7.79 -8.45 9.96
C GLY A 104 6.49 -8.60 10.74
N GLY A 105 6.56 -9.11 11.98
CA GLY A 105 5.41 -9.21 12.88
C GLY A 105 4.81 -7.86 13.28
N VAL A 106 5.66 -6.87 13.58
CA VAL A 106 5.23 -5.50 13.90
C VAL A 106 4.60 -4.82 12.69
N LEU A 107 5.26 -4.90 11.53
CA LEU A 107 4.74 -4.35 10.27
C LEU A 107 3.40 -5.00 9.91
N GLY A 108 3.30 -6.33 9.94
CA GLY A 108 2.05 -7.04 9.68
C GLY A 108 0.93 -6.65 10.66
N GLY A 109 1.26 -6.45 11.94
CA GLY A 109 0.31 -5.94 12.94
C GLY A 109 -0.20 -4.54 12.62
N LEU A 110 0.67 -3.63 12.18
CA LEU A 110 0.28 -2.29 11.74
C LEU A 110 -0.50 -2.30 10.42
N GLY A 111 -0.16 -3.20 9.48
CA GLY A 111 -0.90 -3.40 8.24
C GLY A 111 -2.35 -3.83 8.52
N ARG A 112 -2.55 -4.82 9.40
CA ARG A 112 -3.88 -5.22 9.87
C ARG A 112 -4.62 -4.08 10.58
N ARG A 113 -3.92 -3.25 11.36
CA ARG A 113 -4.49 -2.06 11.98
C ARG A 113 -5.02 -1.10 10.92
N LEU A 114 -4.21 -0.82 9.91
CA LEU A 114 -4.53 0.09 8.81
C LEU A 114 -5.78 -0.37 8.05
N THR A 115 -5.76 -1.59 7.53
CA THR A 115 -6.84 -2.13 6.69
C THR A 115 -8.16 -2.30 7.45
N ALA A 116 -8.12 -2.59 8.75
CA ALA A 116 -9.31 -2.66 9.60
C ALA A 116 -9.88 -1.28 10.00
N THR A 117 -9.24 -0.17 9.60
CA THR A 117 -9.75 1.18 9.95
C THR A 117 -10.86 1.56 8.99
N LYS A 118 -12.03 1.95 9.53
CA LYS A 118 -13.18 2.41 8.73
C LYS A 118 -12.75 3.52 7.75
N GLY A 119 -13.11 3.34 6.48
CA GLY A 119 -12.77 4.25 5.38
C GLY A 119 -11.38 4.04 4.79
N TYR A 120 -10.73 2.90 5.06
CA TYR A 120 -9.52 2.49 4.36
C TYR A 120 -9.78 2.44 2.85
N LYS A 121 -8.86 3.00 2.08
CA LYS A 121 -8.82 2.93 0.62
C LYS A 121 -7.59 2.11 0.21
N SER A 122 -7.69 1.40 -0.92
CA SER A 122 -6.51 0.73 -1.51
C SER A 122 -5.42 1.76 -1.78
N GLY A 123 -4.16 1.38 -1.57
CA GLY A 123 -3.00 2.27 -1.71
C GLY A 123 -2.63 3.06 -0.45
N PHE A 124 -3.48 3.09 0.58
CA PHE A 124 -3.07 3.68 1.85
C PHE A 124 -2.00 2.82 2.52
N VAL A 125 -0.89 3.45 2.91
CA VAL A 125 0.23 2.80 3.61
C VAL A 125 0.67 3.65 4.81
N LEU A 126 1.09 3.01 5.90
CA LEU A 126 1.65 3.71 7.07
C LEU A 126 3.17 3.91 6.96
N TRP A 127 3.81 3.22 6.04
CA TRP A 127 5.22 3.35 5.68
C TRP A 127 5.36 3.05 4.19
N GLU A 128 6.34 3.66 3.58
CA GLU A 128 6.81 3.30 2.24
C GLU A 128 7.90 2.24 2.38
N TRP A 129 8.03 1.38 1.38
CA TRP A 129 9.10 0.40 1.31
C TRP A 129 9.60 0.28 -0.12
N GLN A 130 10.89 0.02 -0.26
CA GLN A 130 11.50 -0.32 -1.54
C GLN A 130 12.60 -1.36 -1.31
N TRP A 131 12.89 -2.15 -2.35
CA TRP A 131 14.10 -2.98 -2.35
C TRP A 131 15.28 -2.07 -2.70
N ASP A 132 16.33 -2.12 -1.89
CA ASP A 132 17.60 -1.45 -2.15
C ASP A 132 18.54 -2.47 -2.82
N ASP A 133 18.81 -2.28 -4.11
CA ASP A 133 19.63 -3.21 -4.89
C ASP A 133 21.11 -3.18 -4.46
N ASP A 134 21.60 -2.05 -3.96
CA ASP A 134 23.00 -1.89 -3.56
C ASP A 134 23.25 -2.62 -2.23
N GLU A 135 22.32 -2.50 -1.29
CA GLU A 135 22.42 -3.13 0.03
C GLU A 135 21.80 -4.54 0.07
N GLY A 136 21.04 -4.93 -0.96
CA GLY A 136 20.42 -6.24 -1.08
C GLY A 136 19.34 -6.50 -0.02
N GLU A 137 18.64 -5.46 0.43
CA GLU A 137 17.58 -5.57 1.44
C GLU A 137 16.48 -4.53 1.28
N TYR A 138 15.39 -4.66 2.05
CA TYR A 138 14.33 -3.65 2.06
C TYR A 138 14.73 -2.41 2.85
N SER A 139 14.37 -1.24 2.35
CA SER A 139 14.41 0.02 3.09
C SER A 139 12.99 0.56 3.32
N TYR A 140 12.83 1.31 4.41
CA TYR A 140 11.55 1.81 4.89
C TYR A 140 11.60 3.31 5.18
N ARG A 141 10.49 4.00 4.95
CA ARG A 141 10.33 5.43 5.27
C ARG A 141 8.90 5.75 5.72
N LEU A 142 8.71 6.81 6.51
CA LEU A 142 7.37 7.32 6.82
C LEU A 142 6.90 8.34 5.78
N PRO A 143 5.67 8.22 5.25
CA PRO A 143 5.03 9.30 4.52
C PRO A 143 4.88 10.55 5.38
N GLN A 144 4.95 11.73 4.77
CA GLN A 144 4.80 13.02 5.48
C GLN A 144 3.47 13.09 6.27
N ALA A 145 2.39 12.54 5.73
CA ALA A 145 1.10 12.46 6.40
C ALA A 145 1.14 11.65 7.72
N VAL A 146 1.98 10.61 7.78
CA VAL A 146 2.16 9.77 8.97
C VAL A 146 3.02 10.49 10.00
N ILE A 147 4.06 11.21 9.58
CA ILE A 147 4.86 12.09 10.47
C ILE A 147 3.95 13.11 11.17
N ALA A 148 3.13 13.84 10.41
CA ALA A 148 2.20 14.82 10.96
C ALA A 148 1.20 14.19 11.96
N ALA A 149 0.79 12.94 11.73
CA ALA A 149 -0.07 12.20 12.65
C ALA A 149 0.65 11.81 13.95
N LEU A 150 1.93 11.40 13.88
CA LEU A 150 2.75 11.07 15.04
C LEU A 150 3.03 12.30 15.90
N ASP A 151 3.39 13.43 15.27
CA ASP A 151 3.59 14.71 15.95
C ASP A 151 2.34 15.13 16.74
N ARG A 152 1.17 15.01 16.11
CA ARG A 152 -0.12 15.28 16.77
C ARG A 152 -0.39 14.37 17.97
N MET A 153 0.17 13.16 17.98
CA MET A 153 0.05 12.21 19.09
C MET A 153 1.09 12.44 20.19
N GLY A 154 2.08 13.31 19.97
CA GLY A 154 3.24 13.48 20.86
C GLY A 154 4.18 12.28 20.83
N LEU A 155 4.29 11.60 19.69
CA LEU A 155 5.21 10.49 19.43
C LEU A 155 6.32 10.93 18.49
#